data_AF-A0A9D1C6D8-F1
#
_entry.id   AF-A0A9D1C6D8-F1
#
_cell.length_a   1.000
_cell.length_b   1.000
_cell.length_c   1.000
_cell.angle_alpha   90.00
_cell.angle_beta   90.00
_cell.angle_gamma   90.00
#
_symmetry.space_group_name_H-M   'P 1'
#
loop_
_entity.id
_entity.type
_entity.pdbx_description
1 polymer ?
#
loop_
_entity_poly.entity_id
_entity_poly.type
_entity_poly.pdbx_seq_one_letter_code
_entity_poly.pdbx_strand_id
1 'polypeptide(L)'
;MIGVFLAGSASTSFDLIAPEYIGLVDLKTGTRLALVLLFGYWVFPGILLGSIGANMLFQPFDDIHSNIRVFLASLEATIPYLAVLFLHQLKLDKFYVDSRMSYLHLIPLCIITAVMFSLAMFAVMQSLGLTESYNLVEHTGVHLTGALIGTFIVFFAFILTSRAFAENLKNN
;
A
#
# COMPACT_ATOMS: atom_id res chain seq x y z
N MET A 1 3.53 6.12 10.98
CA MET A 1 4.26 4.99 11.60
C MET A 1 3.32 3.91 12.11
N ILE A 2 2.56 4.15 13.20
CA ILE A 2 1.70 3.10 13.83
C ILE A 2 0.72 2.46 12.83
N GLY A 3 0.04 3.25 11.98
CA GLY A 3 -0.88 2.70 10.97
C GLY A 3 -0.20 1.73 10.00
N VAL A 4 0.95 2.11 9.42
CA VAL A 4 1.71 1.25 8.50
C VAL A 4 2.22 0.00 9.19
N PHE A 5 2.62 0.12 10.46
CA PHE A 5 3.08 -1.01 11.27
C PHE A 5 1.95 -2.01 11.55
N LEU A 6 0.77 -1.54 11.96
CA LEU A 6 -0.40 -2.37 12.23
C LEU A 6 -0.94 -3.03 10.96
N ALA A 7 -0.99 -2.29 9.85
CA ALA A 7 -1.31 -2.86 8.54
C ALA A 7 -0.27 -3.91 8.13
N GLY A 8 0.99 -3.64 8.47
CA GLY A 8 2.12 -4.57 8.40
C GLY A 8 1.81 -5.92 9.03
N SER A 9 1.50 -5.90 10.33
CA SER A 9 1.16 -7.10 11.10
C SER A 9 -0.13 -7.77 10.64
N ALA A 10 -1.12 -7.00 10.20
CA ALA A 10 -2.41 -7.53 9.77
C ALA A 10 -2.25 -8.33 8.47
N SER A 11 -1.56 -7.78 7.46
CA SER A 11 -1.28 -8.49 6.21
C SER A 11 -0.51 -9.78 6.43
N THR A 12 0.53 -9.76 7.27
CA THR A 12 1.30 -10.98 7.55
C THR A 12 0.50 -12.00 8.37
N SER A 13 -0.42 -11.55 9.22
CA SER A 13 -1.33 -12.46 9.92
C SER A 13 -2.33 -13.12 8.97
N PHE A 14 -2.82 -12.39 7.95
CA PHE A 14 -3.65 -12.98 6.89
C PHE A 14 -2.89 -14.04 6.09
N ASP A 15 -1.65 -13.75 5.71
CA ASP A 15 -0.79 -14.71 4.99
C ASP A 15 -0.52 -15.99 5.81
N LEU A 16 -0.43 -15.87 7.14
CA LEU A 16 -0.24 -17.01 8.04
C LEU A 16 -1.51 -17.86 8.24
N ILE A 17 -2.68 -17.22 8.28
CA ILE A 17 -3.97 -17.91 8.51
C ILE A 17 -4.45 -18.58 7.22
N ALA A 18 -4.16 -17.99 6.07
CA ALA A 18 -4.63 -18.44 4.77
C ALA A 18 -3.47 -18.52 3.77
N PRO A 19 -2.56 -19.50 3.92
CA PRO A 19 -1.35 -19.61 3.11
C PRO A 19 -1.62 -19.86 1.62
N GLU A 20 -2.82 -20.33 1.27
CA GLU A 20 -3.28 -20.49 -0.11
C GLU A 20 -3.54 -19.15 -0.82
N TYR A 21 -3.62 -18.04 -0.07
CA TYR A 21 -3.90 -16.69 -0.56
C TYR A 21 -2.78 -15.69 -0.20
N ILE A 22 -1.54 -16.17 -0.01
CA ILE A 22 -0.40 -15.30 0.32
C ILE A 22 -0.28 -14.16 -0.68
N GLY A 23 -0.20 -12.93 -0.16
CA GLY A 23 -0.05 -11.73 -0.98
C GLY A 23 -1.34 -11.23 -1.64
N LEU A 24 -2.47 -11.89 -1.44
CA LEU A 24 -3.77 -11.47 -2.00
C LEU A 24 -4.37 -10.24 -1.28
N VAL A 25 -3.86 -9.88 -0.09
CA VAL A 25 -4.37 -8.74 0.69
C VAL A 25 -3.20 -7.90 1.24
N ASP A 26 -2.76 -6.92 0.47
CA ASP A 26 -1.72 -5.97 0.90
C ASP A 26 -2.31 -4.68 1.49
N LEU A 27 -2.62 -4.74 2.78
CA LEU A 27 -3.11 -3.61 3.56
C LEU A 27 -2.05 -2.53 3.74
N LYS A 28 -0.76 -2.87 3.64
CA LYS A 28 0.34 -1.93 3.86
C LYS A 28 0.32 -0.86 2.78
N THR A 29 0.22 -1.26 1.52
CA THR A 29 0.15 -0.34 0.38
C THR A 29 -1.07 0.57 0.44
N GLY A 30 -2.24 0.01 0.79
CA GLY A 30 -3.45 0.80 1.04
C GLY A 30 -3.28 1.84 2.15
N THR A 31 -2.69 1.43 3.28
CA THR A 31 -2.49 2.29 4.44
C THR A 31 -1.51 3.42 4.16
N ARG A 32 -0.43 3.12 3.43
CA ARG A 32 0.54 4.14 3.00
C ARG A 32 -0.15 5.18 2.13
N LEU A 33 -0.90 4.74 1.12
CA LEU A 33 -1.61 5.61 0.20
C LEU A 33 -2.66 6.50 0.92
N ALA A 34 -3.43 5.92 1.84
CA ALA A 34 -4.39 6.67 2.65
C ALA A 34 -3.70 7.74 3.51
N LEU A 35 -2.57 7.41 4.14
CA LEU A 35 -1.81 8.38 4.93
C LEU A 35 -1.25 9.53 4.09
N VAL A 36 -0.77 9.26 2.87
CA VAL A 36 -0.31 10.30 1.95
C VAL A 36 -1.44 11.24 1.56
N LEU A 37 -2.65 10.73 1.30
CA LEU A 37 -3.79 11.59 0.99
C LEU A 37 -4.21 12.48 2.15
N LEU A 38 -4.15 11.96 3.38
CA LEU A 38 -4.62 12.69 4.56
C LEU A 38 -3.64 13.73 5.09
N PHE A 39 -2.35 13.39 5.08
CA PHE A 39 -1.31 14.19 5.73
C PHE A 39 -0.32 14.79 4.74
N GLY A 40 -0.47 14.50 3.44
CA GLY A 40 0.41 14.98 2.39
C GLY A 40 1.85 14.46 2.52
N TYR A 41 2.80 15.20 1.97
CA TYR A 41 4.23 14.83 1.93
C TYR A 41 4.90 14.76 3.31
N TRP A 42 4.34 15.42 4.33
CA TRP A 42 4.93 15.51 5.67
C TRP A 42 4.99 14.18 6.41
N VAL A 43 4.13 13.21 6.05
CA VAL A 43 4.07 11.91 6.72
C VAL A 43 5.16 10.94 6.22
N PHE A 44 5.98 11.33 5.23
CA PHE A 44 6.99 10.47 4.61
C PHE A 44 7.93 9.80 5.61
N PRO A 45 8.57 10.51 6.57
CA PRO A 45 9.47 9.86 7.52
C PRO A 45 8.74 8.79 8.36
N GLY A 46 7.49 9.07 8.74
CA GLY A 46 6.68 8.14 9.51
C GLY A 46 6.19 6.94 8.70
N ILE A 47 5.98 7.08 7.39
CA ILE A 47 5.68 5.97 6.49
C ILE A 47 6.93 5.11 6.28
N LEU A 48 8.08 5.73 6.02
CA LEU A 48 9.35 5.04 5.80
C LEU A 48 9.73 4.20 7.02
N LEU A 49 9.74 4.79 8.22
CA LEU A 49 10.04 4.06 9.46
C LEU A 49 9.03 2.94 9.73
N GLY A 50 7.75 3.17 9.44
CA GLY A 50 6.71 2.15 9.56
C GLY A 50 6.92 0.98 8.60
N SER A 51 7.30 1.27 7.34
CA SER A 51 7.61 0.25 6.33
C SER A 51 8.86 -0.54 6.67
N ILE A 52 9.92 0.12 7.15
CA ILE A 52 11.15 -0.57 7.58
C ILE A 52 10.83 -1.47 8.78
N GLY A 53 10.15 -0.95 9.80
CA GLY A 53 9.76 -1.74 10.97
C GLY A 53 8.86 -2.94 10.62
N ALA A 54 7.89 -2.74 9.72
CA ALA A 54 7.01 -3.82 9.28
C ALA A 54 7.77 -4.91 8.52
N ASN A 55 8.69 -4.55 7.64
CA ASN A 55 9.49 -5.52 6.87
C ASN A 55 10.58 -6.20 7.72
N MET A 56 11.13 -5.53 8.73
CA MET A 56 12.11 -6.13 9.64
C MET A 56 11.50 -7.13 10.62
N LEU A 57 10.29 -6.89 11.10
CA LEU A 57 9.69 -7.70 12.17
C LEU A 57 8.75 -8.80 11.66
N PHE A 58 8.05 -8.57 10.56
CA PHE A 58 6.98 -9.48 10.12
C PHE A 58 7.29 -10.25 8.83
N GLN A 59 8.36 -9.90 8.12
CA GLN A 59 8.75 -10.66 6.93
C GLN A 59 9.60 -11.88 7.34
N PRO A 60 9.32 -13.10 6.84
CA PRO A 60 10.03 -14.31 7.24
C PRO A 60 11.55 -14.20 7.07
N PHE A 61 12.31 -14.76 8.02
CA PHE A 61 13.78 -14.70 8.00
C PHE A 61 14.40 -15.50 6.84
N ASP A 62 13.72 -16.56 6.37
CA ASP A 62 14.14 -17.40 5.22
C ASP A 62 13.82 -16.80 3.85
N ASP A 63 13.27 -15.58 3.81
CA ASP A 63 12.92 -14.91 2.57
C ASP A 63 14.19 -14.39 1.86
N ILE A 64 14.33 -14.71 0.57
CA ILE A 64 15.44 -14.31 -0.32
C ILE A 64 15.67 -12.79 -0.32
N HIS A 65 14.65 -12.06 0.10
CA HIS A 65 14.63 -10.61 0.25
C HIS A 65 15.34 -10.09 1.52
N SER A 66 15.93 -10.95 2.35
CA SER A 66 16.52 -10.56 3.64
C SER A 66 17.57 -9.46 3.57
N ASN A 67 18.41 -9.49 2.53
CA ASN A 67 19.45 -8.50 2.27
C ASN A 67 18.93 -7.21 1.63
N ILE A 68 17.70 -7.22 1.09
CA ILE A 68 17.11 -6.07 0.40
C ILE A 68 15.87 -5.50 1.10
N ARG A 69 15.51 -5.97 2.31
CA ARG A 69 14.29 -5.54 3.03
C ARG A 69 14.21 -4.02 3.22
N VAL A 70 15.33 -3.38 3.54
CA VAL A 70 15.37 -1.91 3.74
C VAL A 70 15.18 -1.17 2.42
N PHE A 71 15.76 -1.70 1.34
CA PHE A 71 15.59 -1.14 0.00
C PHE A 71 14.14 -1.28 -0.48
N LEU A 72 13.55 -2.47 -0.34
CA LEU A 72 12.14 -2.72 -0.59
C LEU A 72 11.26 -1.78 0.24
N ALA A 73 11.46 -1.71 1.56
CA ALA A 73 10.69 -0.82 2.43
C ALA A 73 10.75 0.66 2.00
N SER A 74 11.89 1.09 1.47
CA SER A 74 12.07 2.45 0.95
C SER A 74 11.31 2.66 -0.36
N LEU A 75 11.37 1.69 -1.27
CA LEU A 75 10.61 1.67 -2.52
C LEU A 75 9.10 1.72 -2.24
N GLU A 76 8.62 0.84 -1.37
CA GLU A 76 7.23 0.74 -0.92
C GLU A 76 6.73 2.04 -0.26
N ALA A 77 7.59 2.71 0.52
CA ALA A 77 7.27 3.99 1.13
C ALA A 77 7.17 5.13 0.10
N THR A 78 7.87 5.03 -1.03
CA THR A 78 7.99 6.09 -2.03
C THR A 78 6.89 6.00 -3.11
N ILE A 79 6.49 4.79 -3.49
CA ILE A 79 5.50 4.54 -4.55
C ILE A 79 4.19 5.35 -4.41
N PRO A 80 3.55 5.45 -3.22
CA PRO A 80 2.33 6.23 -3.07
C PRO A 80 2.50 7.71 -3.40
N TYR A 81 3.67 8.29 -3.12
CA TYR A 81 3.97 9.68 -3.46
C TYR A 81 4.17 9.86 -4.96
N LEU A 82 4.86 8.92 -5.61
CA LEU A 82 5.03 8.94 -7.05
C LEU A 82 3.68 8.80 -7.77
N ALA A 83 2.78 7.95 -7.28
CA ALA A 83 1.44 7.80 -7.82
C ALA A 83 0.61 9.10 -7.71
N VAL A 84 0.68 9.78 -6.56
CA VAL A 84 0.03 11.09 -6.35
C VAL A 84 0.63 12.15 -7.28
N LEU A 85 1.96 12.22 -7.39
CA LEU A 85 2.65 13.15 -8.29
C LEU A 85 2.28 12.90 -9.76
N PHE A 86 2.18 11.64 -10.16
CA PHE A 86 1.79 11.26 -11.51
C PHE A 86 0.35 11.71 -11.83
N LEU A 87 -0.59 11.52 -10.90
CA LEU A 87 -1.95 12.03 -11.06
C LEU A 87 -2.04 13.56 -11.05
N HIS A 88 -1.19 14.23 -10.27
CA HIS A 88 -1.07 15.67 -10.30
C HIS A 88 -0.63 16.19 -11.68
N GLN A 89 0.33 15.53 -12.32
CA GLN A 89 0.74 15.86 -13.69
C GLN A 89 -0.40 15.67 -14.70
N LEU A 90 -1.26 14.67 -14.50
CA LEU A 90 -2.45 14.42 -15.32
C LEU A 90 -3.64 15.31 -14.96
N LYS A 91 -3.52 16.21 -13.96
CA LYS A 91 -4.60 17.06 -13.43
C LYS A 91 -5.82 16.27 -12.92
N LEU A 92 -5.58 15.05 -12.44
CA LEU A 92 -6.57 14.13 -11.87
C LEU A 92 -6.44 14.01 -10.35
N ASP A 93 -5.79 14.99 -9.72
CA ASP A 93 -5.53 15.06 -8.28
C ASP A 93 -6.62 15.81 -7.49
N LYS A 94 -7.78 16.08 -8.11
CA LYS A 94 -8.94 16.68 -7.44
C LYS A 94 -9.64 15.68 -6.51
N PHE A 95 -8.90 15.20 -5.51
CA PHE A 95 -9.37 14.24 -4.53
C PHE A 95 -10.41 14.83 -3.58
N TYR A 96 -10.41 16.15 -3.37
CA TYR A 96 -11.35 16.85 -2.50
C TYR A 96 -12.14 17.87 -3.32
N VAL A 97 -13.44 17.62 -3.52
CA VAL A 97 -14.39 18.56 -4.14
C VAL A 97 -15.41 18.91 -3.07
N ASP A 98 -15.58 20.20 -2.77
CA ASP A 98 -16.52 20.70 -1.75
C ASP A 98 -16.35 20.04 -0.37
N SER A 99 -15.10 19.89 0.08
CA SER A 99 -14.73 19.22 1.34
C SER A 99 -15.14 17.74 1.44
N ARG A 100 -15.60 17.13 0.33
CA ARG A 100 -15.91 15.71 0.23
C ARG A 100 -14.87 15.01 -0.63
N MET A 101 -14.47 13.82 -0.20
CA MET A 101 -13.54 12.99 -0.96
C MET A 101 -14.24 12.48 -2.23
N SER A 102 -13.67 12.76 -3.39
CA SER A 102 -14.19 12.33 -4.69
C SER A 102 -13.74 10.91 -5.00
N TYR A 103 -14.66 9.94 -4.83
CA TYR A 103 -14.40 8.52 -5.12
C TYR A 103 -13.92 8.27 -6.56
N LEU A 104 -14.32 9.13 -7.49
CA LEU A 104 -13.98 9.02 -8.90
C LEU A 104 -12.48 9.25 -9.17
N HIS A 105 -11.79 10.03 -8.34
CA HIS A 105 -10.34 10.25 -8.42
C HIS A 105 -9.55 9.24 -7.56
N LEU A 106 -10.22 8.59 -6.60
CA LEU A 106 -9.62 7.58 -5.74
C LEU A 106 -9.35 6.26 -6.49
N ILE A 107 -10.28 5.83 -7.33
CA ILE A 107 -10.16 4.62 -8.14
C ILE A 107 -8.89 4.64 -9.02
N PRO A 108 -8.66 5.66 -9.87
CA PRO A 108 -7.45 5.71 -10.70
C PRO A 108 -6.17 5.80 -9.84
N LEU A 109 -6.22 6.44 -8.67
CA LEU A 109 -5.08 6.47 -7.75
C LEU A 109 -4.74 5.08 -7.20
N CYS A 110 -5.74 4.30 -6.77
CA CYS A 110 -5.51 2.92 -6.34
C CYS A 110 -4.93 2.07 -7.46
N ILE A 111 -5.47 2.19 -8.68
CA ILE A 111 -5.00 1.45 -9.86
C ILE A 111 -3.55 1.83 -10.17
N ILE A 112 -3.23 3.11 -10.30
CA ILE A 112 -1.88 3.58 -10.61
C ILE A 112 -0.90 3.14 -9.51
N THR A 113 -1.27 3.27 -8.25
CA THR A 113 -0.41 2.86 -7.13
C THR A 113 -0.14 1.36 -7.18
N ALA A 114 -1.17 0.53 -7.42
CA ALA A 114 -1.01 -0.92 -7.53
C ALA A 114 -0.17 -1.32 -8.75
N VAL A 115 -0.35 -0.66 -9.89
CA VAL A 115 0.46 -0.87 -11.10
C VAL A 115 1.91 -0.49 -10.84
N MET A 116 2.17 0.68 -10.27
CA MET A 116 3.53 1.14 -9.95
C MET A 116 4.20 0.21 -8.95
N PHE A 117 3.49 -0.25 -7.93
CA PHE A 117 3.99 -1.21 -6.96
C PHE A 117 4.38 -2.54 -7.61
N SER A 118 3.49 -3.10 -8.42
CA SER A 118 3.71 -4.37 -9.11
C SER A 118 4.87 -4.29 -10.09
N LEU A 119 4.97 -3.18 -10.83
CA LEU A 119 6.06 -2.94 -11.77
C LEU A 119 7.41 -2.81 -11.05
N ALA A 120 7.42 -2.11 -9.91
CA ALA A 120 8.62 -1.93 -9.12
C ALA A 120 9.08 -3.26 -8.50
N MET A 121 8.15 -4.09 -8.00
CA MET A 121 8.47 -5.43 -7.52
C MET A 121 9.01 -6.32 -8.64
N PHE A 122 8.37 -6.30 -9.82
CA PHE A 122 8.84 -7.01 -11.01
C PHE A 122 10.28 -6.61 -11.37
N ALA A 123 10.58 -5.31 -11.41
CA ALA A 123 11.91 -4.80 -11.73
C ALA A 123 12.95 -5.25 -10.69
N VAL A 124 12.62 -5.24 -9.39
CA VAL A 124 13.51 -5.72 -8.33
C VAL A 124 13.80 -7.21 -8.51
N MET A 125 12.78 -8.04 -8.73
CA MET A 125 12.95 -9.48 -8.95
C MET A 125 13.80 -9.80 -10.17
N GLN A 126 13.57 -9.08 -11.28
CA GLN A 126 14.37 -9.24 -12.49
C GLN A 126 15.83 -8.83 -12.28
N SER A 127 16.07 -7.71 -11.57
CA SER A 127 17.42 -7.20 -11.31
C SER A 127 18.27 -8.13 -10.43
N LEU A 128 17.62 -8.93 -9.58
CA LEU A 128 18.27 -9.84 -8.66
C LEU A 128 18.38 -11.28 -9.20
N GLY A 129 17.94 -11.53 -10.44
CA GLY A 129 18.00 -12.87 -11.04
C GLY A 129 17.14 -13.90 -10.30
N LEU A 130 16.16 -13.47 -9.50
CA LEU A 130 15.27 -14.36 -8.73
C LEU A 130 14.22 -15.06 -9.61
N THR A 131 14.39 -14.95 -10.92
CA THR A 131 13.45 -15.39 -11.95
C THR A 131 13.55 -16.88 -12.28
N GLU A 132 14.63 -17.55 -11.89
CA GLU A 132 14.88 -18.95 -12.28
C GLU A 132 14.04 -19.99 -11.52
N SER A 133 13.38 -19.61 -10.41
CA SER A 133 12.57 -20.52 -9.59
C SER A 133 11.09 -20.11 -9.46
N TYR A 134 10.68 -18.98 -10.06
CA TYR A 134 9.36 -18.40 -9.86
C TYR A 134 8.67 -18.02 -11.17
N ASN A 135 7.37 -18.29 -11.26
CA ASN A 135 6.52 -17.77 -12.32
C ASN A 135 6.29 -16.27 -12.10
N LEU A 136 7.11 -15.41 -12.75
CA LEU A 136 7.05 -13.96 -12.56
C LEU A 136 5.66 -13.37 -12.87
N VAL A 137 4.96 -13.93 -13.86
CA VAL A 137 3.66 -13.43 -14.28
C VAL A 137 2.63 -13.65 -13.18
N GLU A 138 2.62 -14.84 -12.61
CA GLU A 138 1.74 -15.21 -11.49
C GLU A 138 2.08 -14.40 -10.24
N HIS A 139 3.37 -14.27 -9.91
CA HIS A 139 3.81 -13.49 -8.76
C HIS A 139 3.44 -12.00 -8.88
N THR A 140 3.64 -11.41 -10.06
CA THR A 140 3.25 -10.02 -10.32
C THR A 140 1.73 -9.85 -10.28
N GLY A 141 0.97 -10.82 -10.78
CA GLY A 141 -0.48 -10.83 -10.70
C GLY A 141 -0.99 -10.83 -9.27
N VAL A 142 -0.41 -11.65 -8.40
CA VAL A 142 -0.76 -11.70 -6.97
C VAL A 142 -0.50 -10.35 -6.30
N HIS A 143 0.67 -9.73 -6.50
CA HIS A 143 0.97 -8.40 -5.92
C HIS A 143 0.04 -7.30 -6.45
N LEU A 144 -0.31 -7.34 -7.73
CA LEU A 144 -1.24 -6.38 -8.33
C LEU A 144 -2.63 -6.49 -7.71
N THR A 145 -3.16 -7.71 -7.66
CA THR A 145 -4.46 -7.99 -7.04
C THR A 145 -4.44 -7.67 -5.55
N GLY A 146 -3.36 -8.02 -4.86
CA GLY A 146 -3.14 -7.73 -3.45
C GLY A 146 -3.15 -6.25 -3.12
N ALA A 147 -2.42 -5.45 -3.89
CA ALA A 147 -2.39 -4.00 -3.73
C ALA A 147 -3.74 -3.36 -4.06
N LEU A 148 -4.46 -3.84 -5.08
CA LEU A 148 -5.80 -3.35 -5.41
C LEU A 148 -6.81 -3.65 -4.30
N ILE A 149 -6.85 -4.90 -3.82
CA ILE A 149 -7.77 -5.31 -2.75
C ILE A 149 -7.44 -4.57 -1.46
N GLY A 150 -6.16 -4.51 -1.10
CA GLY A 150 -5.71 -3.85 0.14
C GLY A 150 -5.97 -2.35 0.13
N THR A 151 -5.70 -1.66 -0.99
CA THR A 151 -6.06 -0.23 -1.14
C THR A 151 -7.57 -0.02 -1.03
N PHE A 152 -8.37 -0.87 -1.66
CA PHE A 152 -9.83 -0.80 -1.58
C PHE A 152 -10.35 -1.00 -0.14
N ILE A 153 -9.89 -2.03 0.57
CA ILE A 153 -10.29 -2.33 1.95
C ILE A 153 -9.96 -1.16 2.87
N VAL A 154 -8.75 -0.61 2.77
CA VAL A 154 -8.31 0.51 3.62
C VAL A 154 -9.15 1.75 3.36
N PHE A 155 -9.42 2.09 2.11
CA PHE A 155 -10.26 3.24 1.80
C PHE A 155 -11.71 3.05 2.21
N PHE A 156 -12.26 1.85 2.02
CA PHE A 156 -13.59 1.52 2.48
C PHE A 156 -13.71 1.68 4.01
N ALA A 157 -12.75 1.13 4.76
CA ALA A 157 -12.69 1.29 6.21
C ALA A 157 -12.60 2.76 6.62
N PHE A 158 -11.77 3.54 5.93
CA PHE A 158 -11.59 4.98 6.18
C PHE A 158 -12.89 5.79 5.94
N ILE A 159 -13.62 5.47 4.87
CA ILE A 159 -14.91 6.09 4.58
C ILE A 159 -15.94 5.76 5.67
N LEU A 160 -15.99 4.52 6.13
CA LEU A 160 -16.91 4.13 7.20
C LEU A 160 -16.57 4.83 8.52
N THR A 161 -15.29 4.88 8.89
CA THR A 161 -14.87 5.55 10.14
C THR A 161 -15.15 7.05 10.10
N SER A 162 -14.87 7.71 8.97
CA SER A 162 -15.18 9.15 8.82
C SER A 162 -16.67 9.45 8.90
N ARG A 163 -17.53 8.60 8.32
CA ARG A 163 -19.00 8.73 8.44
C ARG A 163 -19.48 8.52 9.88
N ALA A 164 -19.03 7.45 10.53
CA ALA A 164 -19.38 7.17 11.92
C ALA A 164 -18.94 8.29 12.87
N PHE A 165 -17.76 8.88 12.63
CA PHE A 165 -17.27 10.02 13.40
C PHE A 165 -18.15 11.26 13.20
N ALA A 166 -18.52 11.58 11.96
CA ALA A 166 -19.39 12.71 11.65
C ALA A 166 -20.80 12.57 12.24
N GLU A 167 -21.34 11.35 12.32
CA GLU A 167 -22.62 11.08 12.97
C GLU A 167 -22.55 11.26 14.49
N ASN A 168 -21.48 10.77 15.14
CA ASN A 168 -21.28 10.97 16.57
C ASN A 168 -21.11 12.45 16.95
N LEU A 169 -20.47 13.26 16.09
CA LEU A 169 -20.36 14.70 16.30
C LEU A 169 -21.70 15.46 16.18
N LYS A 170 -22.71 14.90 15.50
CA LYS A 170 -24.04 15.51 15.42
C LYS A 170 -24.94 15.14 16.59
N ASN A 171 -24.62 14.06 17.29
CA ASN A 171 -25.38 13.55 18.42
C ASN A 171 -24.88 14.09 19.78
N ASN A 172 -23.81 14.88 19.78
CA ASN A 172 -23.26 15.63 20.92
C ASN A 172 -23.46 17.13 20.70
#